data_AF-A0A7X9G7X4-F1
#
_entry.id   AF-A0A7X9G7X4-F1
#
_cell.length_a   1.000
_cell.length_b   1.000
_cell.length_c   1.000
_cell.angle_alpha   90.00
_cell.angle_beta   90.00
_cell.angle_gamma   90.00
#
_symmetry.space_group_name_H-M   'P 1'
#
loop_
_entity.id
_entity.type
_entity.pdbx_description
1 polymer ?
#
loop_
_entity_poly.entity_id
_entity_poly.type
_entity_poly.pdbx_seq_one_letter_code
_entity_poly.pdbx_strand_id
1 'polypeptide(L)'
;TRASLKLAQTLSQKGQPEQAAKLLWDLEKSFANDAAAMAPHGQELYSLLAEIELQLKNNDQALLCAGKALKAGGIDDGRQLTRARWVTAKVLFEDENSPSQALPYAVKCFILADDDVYSPRAMLLATRIFLALERRRDALATWHELATKYPSWAAAQRSQDYVKELLASEDQEESKKQH
;
A
#
# COMPACT_ATOMS: atom_id res chain seq x y z
N THR A 1 7.45 -17.66 16.09
CA THR A 1 6.62 -16.65 15.41
C THR A 1 7.41 -15.47 14.87
N ARG A 2 7.95 -14.56 15.71
CA ARG A 2 8.66 -13.35 15.22
C ARG A 2 9.82 -13.62 14.25
N ALA A 3 10.63 -14.65 14.52
CA ALA A 3 11.71 -15.06 13.62
C ALA A 3 11.19 -15.48 12.24
N SER A 4 10.07 -16.23 12.20
CA SER A 4 9.42 -16.68 10.97
C SER A 4 8.83 -15.50 10.17
N LEU A 5 8.21 -14.53 10.84
CA LEU A 5 7.68 -13.32 10.19
C LEU A 5 8.80 -12.51 9.53
N LYS A 6 9.91 -12.28 10.25
CA LYS A 6 11.08 -11.58 9.72
C LYS A 6 11.77 -12.33 8.58
N LEU A 7 11.84 -13.65 8.66
CA LEU A 7 12.38 -14.50 7.60
C LEU A 7 11.52 -14.40 6.33
N ALA A 8 10.19 -14.48 6.47
CA ALA A 8 9.27 -14.34 5.34
C ALA A 8 9.43 -12.98 4.65
N GLN A 9 9.51 -11.89 5.42
CA GLN A 9 9.77 -10.56 4.88
C GLN A 9 11.09 -10.51 4.10
N THR A 10 12.15 -11.12 4.63
CA THR A 10 13.47 -11.18 3.97
C THR A 10 13.41 -11.99 2.68
N LEU A 11 12.72 -13.13 2.67
CA LEU A 11 12.53 -13.96 1.48
C LEU A 11 11.78 -13.21 0.38
N SER A 12 10.67 -12.53 0.73
CA SER A 12 9.92 -11.69 -0.21
C SER A 12 10.80 -10.59 -0.81
N GLN A 13 11.57 -9.87 0.02
CA GLN A 13 12.50 -8.82 -0.45
C GLN A 13 13.61 -9.34 -1.35
N LYS A 14 13.99 -10.61 -1.21
CA LYS A 14 14.99 -11.29 -2.08
C LYS A 14 14.39 -11.87 -3.36
N GLY A 15 13.12 -11.58 -3.67
CA GLY A 15 12.44 -12.12 -4.85
C GLY A 15 12.09 -13.59 -4.72
N GLN A 16 11.84 -14.08 -3.50
CA GLN A 16 11.36 -15.43 -3.22
C GLN A 16 9.97 -15.41 -2.56
N PRO A 17 8.95 -14.78 -3.19
CA PRO A 17 7.63 -14.60 -2.60
C PRO A 17 6.89 -15.92 -2.36
N GLU A 18 7.12 -16.96 -3.18
CA GLU A 18 6.49 -18.27 -3.01
C GLU A 18 6.96 -18.96 -1.72
N GLN A 19 8.25 -18.88 -1.43
CA GLN A 19 8.82 -19.45 -0.20
C GLN A 19 8.35 -18.66 1.03
N ALA A 20 8.26 -17.33 0.90
CA ALA A 20 7.72 -16.47 1.94
C ALA A 20 6.25 -16.80 2.24
N ALA A 21 5.42 -16.93 1.20
CA ALA A 21 4.00 -17.29 1.32
C ALA A 21 3.84 -18.64 2.02
N LYS A 22 4.58 -19.66 1.57
CA LYS A 22 4.55 -21.00 2.18
C LYS A 22 4.87 -20.95 3.67
N LEU A 23 5.94 -20.25 4.05
CA LEU A 23 6.35 -20.10 5.45
C LEU A 23 5.25 -19.45 6.31
N LEU A 24 4.59 -18.42 5.78
CA LEU A 24 3.52 -17.72 6.51
C LEU A 24 2.22 -18.52 6.59
N TRP A 25 1.86 -19.27 5.56
CA TRP A 25 0.72 -20.18 5.60
C TRP A 25 0.94 -21.34 6.56
N ASP A 26 2.14 -21.91 6.62
CA ASP A 26 2.48 -22.95 7.59
C ASP A 26 2.47 -22.39 9.02
N LEU A 27 2.90 -21.14 9.20
CA LEU A 27 2.79 -20.43 10.47
C LEU A 27 1.33 -20.17 10.86
N GLU A 28 0.47 -19.74 9.93
CA GLU A 28 -0.96 -19.54 10.18
C GLU A 28 -1.64 -20.85 10.63
N LYS A 29 -1.36 -21.96 9.92
CA LYS A 29 -1.86 -23.29 10.28
C LYS A 29 -1.40 -23.75 11.67
N SER A 30 -0.19 -23.36 12.11
CA SER A 30 0.29 -23.69 13.45
C SER A 30 -0.55 -23.07 14.57
N PHE A 31 -1.36 -22.05 14.26
CA PHE A 31 -2.29 -21.40 15.18
C PHE A 31 -3.73 -21.91 15.07
N ALA A 32 -4.02 -22.94 14.26
CA ALA A 32 -5.38 -23.36 13.91
C ALA A 32 -6.35 -23.56 15.11
N ASN A 33 -5.81 -23.92 16.28
CA ASN A 33 -6.59 -24.13 17.51
C ASN A 33 -6.19 -23.20 18.67
N ASP A 34 -5.40 -22.15 18.42
CA ASP A 34 -4.91 -21.25 19.46
C ASP A 34 -5.00 -19.77 19.03
N ALA A 35 -6.23 -19.25 19.08
CA ALA A 35 -6.52 -17.85 18.78
C ALA A 35 -5.80 -16.89 19.73
N ALA A 36 -5.53 -17.30 20.97
CA ALA A 36 -4.83 -16.48 21.96
C ALA A 36 -3.35 -16.31 21.57
N ALA A 37 -2.69 -17.38 21.12
CA ALA A 37 -1.33 -17.31 20.60
C ALA A 37 -1.26 -16.56 19.26
N MET A 38 -2.31 -16.59 18.45
CA MET A 38 -2.38 -15.85 17.18
C MET A 38 -2.55 -14.34 17.38
N ALA A 39 -3.39 -13.92 18.31
CA ALA A 39 -3.80 -12.53 18.50
C ALA A 39 -2.66 -11.50 18.43
N PRO A 40 -1.52 -11.65 19.15
CA PRO A 40 -0.43 -10.66 19.12
C PRO A 40 0.34 -10.61 17.78
N HIS A 41 0.10 -11.54 16.87
CA HIS A 41 0.83 -11.70 15.61
C HIS A 41 -0.05 -11.62 14.37
N GLY A 42 -1.37 -11.74 14.53
CA GLY A 42 -2.32 -11.84 13.43
C GLY A 42 -2.24 -10.66 12.48
N GLN A 43 -2.15 -9.44 13.01
CA GLN A 43 -2.05 -8.22 12.19
C GLN A 43 -0.77 -8.20 11.33
N GLU A 44 0.39 -8.51 11.92
CA GLU A 44 1.65 -8.58 11.19
C GLU A 44 1.65 -9.71 10.16
N LEU A 45 1.23 -10.92 10.57
CA LEU A 45 1.15 -12.11 9.72
C LEU A 45 0.27 -11.86 8.48
N TYR A 46 -0.95 -11.38 8.70
CA TYR A 46 -1.90 -11.20 7.61
C TYR A 46 -1.56 -10.01 6.72
N SER A 47 -0.97 -8.94 7.27
CA SER A 47 -0.50 -7.84 6.42
C SER A 47 0.66 -8.27 5.51
N LEU A 48 1.60 -9.10 6.02
CA LEU A 48 2.69 -9.66 5.20
C LEU A 48 2.16 -10.60 4.12
N LEU A 49 1.27 -11.53 4.50
CA LEU A 49 0.61 -12.41 3.52
C LEU A 49 -0.09 -11.60 2.43
N ALA A 50 -0.80 -10.52 2.79
CA ALA A 50 -1.48 -9.67 1.81
C ALA A 50 -0.51 -9.09 0.76
N GLU A 51 0.64 -8.54 1.18
CA GLU A 51 1.63 -7.99 0.26
C GLU A 51 2.31 -9.07 -0.58
N ILE A 52 2.61 -10.24 0.01
CA ILE A 52 3.24 -11.35 -0.70
C ILE A 52 2.29 -11.94 -1.75
N GLU A 53 1.02 -12.15 -1.41
CA GLU A 53 0.02 -12.66 -2.35
C GLU A 53 -0.23 -11.67 -3.49
N LEU A 54 -0.15 -10.36 -3.20
CA LEU A 54 -0.16 -9.33 -4.24
C LEU A 54 1.06 -9.41 -5.17
N GLN A 55 2.26 -9.71 -4.65
CA GLN A 55 3.45 -9.94 -5.48
C GLN A 55 3.28 -11.17 -6.38
N LEU A 56 2.60 -12.20 -5.87
CA LEU A 56 2.26 -13.43 -6.60
C LEU A 56 1.07 -13.28 -7.56
N LYS A 57 0.44 -12.09 -7.63
CA LYS A 57 -0.77 -11.82 -8.42
C LYS A 57 -2.02 -12.62 -7.99
N ASN A 58 -2.03 -13.12 -6.76
CA ASN A 58 -3.18 -13.78 -6.15
C ASN A 58 -4.08 -12.73 -5.48
N ASN A 59 -4.73 -11.89 -6.28
CA ASN A 59 -5.41 -10.67 -5.78
C ASN A 59 -6.54 -10.96 -4.79
N ASP A 60 -7.36 -11.99 -5.03
CA ASP A 60 -8.42 -12.42 -4.10
C ASP A 60 -7.85 -12.79 -2.72
N GLN A 61 -6.74 -13.53 -2.73
CA GLN A 61 -6.06 -13.97 -1.51
C GLN A 61 -5.39 -12.79 -0.81
N ALA A 62 -4.83 -11.85 -1.57
CA ALA A 62 -4.27 -10.60 -1.05
C ALA A 62 -5.34 -9.77 -0.32
N LEU A 63 -6.53 -9.62 -0.90
CA LEU A 63 -7.66 -8.92 -0.29
C LEU A 63 -8.18 -9.65 0.96
N LEU A 64 -8.30 -10.98 0.91
CA LEU A 64 -8.72 -11.77 2.06
C LEU A 64 -7.77 -11.56 3.25
N CYS A 65 -6.46 -11.65 3.00
CA CYS A 65 -5.43 -11.42 4.01
C CYS A 65 -5.43 -9.97 4.52
N ALA A 66 -5.52 -8.98 3.63
CA ALA A 66 -5.61 -7.57 4.03
C ALA A 66 -6.83 -7.32 4.92
N GLY A 67 -7.99 -7.88 4.55
CA GLY A 67 -9.22 -7.79 5.34
C GLY A 67 -9.08 -8.44 6.72
N LYS A 68 -8.40 -9.58 6.82
CA LYS A 68 -8.07 -10.19 8.13
C LYS A 68 -7.14 -9.31 8.95
N ALA A 69 -6.11 -8.71 8.35
CA ALA A 69 -5.19 -7.79 9.04
C ALA A 69 -5.90 -6.55 9.58
N LEU A 70 -6.82 -5.95 8.81
CA LEU A 70 -7.59 -4.77 9.21
C LEU A 70 -8.60 -5.05 10.32
N LYS A 71 -9.02 -6.31 10.49
CA LYS A 71 -9.95 -6.76 11.55
C LYS A 71 -9.23 -7.36 12.75
N ALA A 72 -7.97 -7.75 12.61
CA ALA A 72 -7.19 -8.33 13.69
C ALA A 72 -7.04 -7.29 14.80
N GLY A 73 -7.52 -7.62 16.00
CA GLY A 73 -7.18 -6.87 17.20
C GLY A 73 -5.70 -7.11 17.55
N GLY A 74 -4.99 -6.07 17.96
CA GLY A 74 -3.56 -6.15 18.26
C GLY A 74 -3.01 -4.81 18.74
N ILE A 75 -1.70 -4.77 18.99
CA ILE A 75 -0.98 -3.50 19.17
C ILE A 75 -1.14 -2.74 17.85
N ASP A 76 -1.65 -1.51 17.92
CA ASP A 76 -1.85 -0.63 16.77
C ASP A 76 -0.50 -0.20 16.18
N ASP A 77 0.16 -1.14 15.49
CA ASP A 77 1.40 -0.88 14.78
C ASP A 77 1.03 -0.34 13.39
N GLY A 78 1.26 0.96 13.27
CA GLY A 78 0.91 1.75 12.10
C GLY A 78 1.43 1.16 10.79
N ARG A 79 2.56 0.44 10.78
CA ARG A 79 3.09 -0.15 9.54
C ARG A 79 2.17 -1.22 8.97
N GLN A 80 1.60 -2.07 9.81
CA GLN A 80 0.90 -3.27 9.35
C GLN A 80 -0.49 -2.94 8.83
N LEU A 81 -1.20 -2.03 9.50
CA LEU A 81 -2.46 -1.51 8.98
C LEU A 81 -2.24 -0.69 7.70
N THR A 82 -1.17 0.10 7.63
CA THR A 82 -0.84 0.88 6.44
C THR A 82 -0.50 -0.03 5.26
N ARG A 83 0.27 -1.11 5.47
CA ARG A 83 0.50 -2.16 4.46
C ARG A 83 -0.82 -2.76 3.96
N ALA A 84 -1.69 -3.18 4.88
CA ALA A 84 -2.97 -3.80 4.51
C ALA A 84 -3.86 -2.84 3.71
N ARG A 85 -3.97 -1.57 4.13
CA ARG A 85 -4.70 -0.53 3.39
C ARG A 85 -4.11 -0.29 2.00
N TRP A 86 -2.80 -0.22 1.88
CA TRP A 86 -2.13 -0.04 0.60
C TRP A 86 -2.39 -1.22 -0.35
N VAL A 87 -2.31 -2.47 0.14
CA VAL A 87 -2.65 -3.66 -0.65
C VAL A 87 -4.10 -3.59 -1.14
N THR A 88 -5.05 -3.31 -0.23
CA THR A 88 -6.47 -3.17 -0.60
C THR A 88 -6.68 -2.09 -1.67
N ALA A 89 -6.10 -0.90 -1.49
CA ALA A 89 -6.20 0.17 -2.46
C ALA A 89 -5.64 -0.23 -3.83
N LYS A 90 -4.50 -0.93 -3.84
CA LYS A 90 -3.81 -1.33 -5.06
C LYS A 90 -4.61 -2.37 -5.86
N VAL A 91 -5.18 -3.38 -5.20
CA VAL A 91 -6.04 -4.37 -5.86
C VAL A 91 -7.32 -3.70 -6.39
N LEU A 92 -8.02 -2.93 -5.55
CA LEU A 92 -9.24 -2.23 -5.96
C LEU A 92 -9.02 -1.31 -7.17
N PHE A 93 -7.86 -0.65 -7.26
CA PHE A 93 -7.56 0.26 -8.36
C PHE A 93 -7.06 -0.46 -9.61
N GLU A 94 -6.08 -1.34 -9.47
CA GLU A 94 -5.35 -1.90 -10.62
C GLU A 94 -5.98 -3.17 -11.19
N ASP A 95 -6.74 -3.92 -10.37
CA ASP A 95 -7.36 -5.19 -10.78
C ASP A 95 -8.88 -5.03 -10.95
N GLU A 96 -9.57 -4.49 -9.94
CA GLU A 96 -11.02 -4.32 -9.99
C GLU A 96 -11.49 -3.05 -10.72
N ASN A 97 -10.54 -2.22 -11.18
CA ASN A 97 -10.80 -0.95 -11.87
C ASN A 97 -11.84 -0.06 -11.14
N SER A 98 -11.75 -0.01 -9.81
CA SER A 98 -12.71 0.63 -8.90
C SER A 98 -12.07 1.82 -8.16
N PRO A 99 -11.72 2.91 -8.86
CA PRO A 99 -10.96 4.03 -8.29
C PRO A 99 -11.66 4.71 -7.09
N SER A 100 -12.99 4.87 -7.15
CA SER A 100 -13.76 5.46 -6.05
C SER A 100 -13.71 4.61 -4.77
N GLN A 101 -13.64 3.27 -4.91
CA GLN A 101 -13.52 2.36 -3.78
C GLN A 101 -12.08 2.28 -3.25
N ALA A 102 -11.09 2.39 -4.14
CA ALA A 102 -9.68 2.35 -3.79
C ALA A 102 -9.22 3.60 -3.01
N LEU A 103 -9.73 4.78 -3.38
CA LEU A 103 -9.23 6.07 -2.87
C LEU A 103 -9.22 6.17 -1.33
N PRO A 104 -10.30 5.82 -0.60
CA PRO A 104 -10.30 5.92 0.86
C PRO A 104 -9.21 5.08 1.53
N TYR A 105 -8.85 3.92 0.95
CA TYR A 105 -7.80 3.08 1.48
C TYR A 105 -6.41 3.68 1.23
N ALA A 106 -6.17 4.20 0.02
CA ALA A 106 -4.91 4.87 -0.31
C ALA A 106 -4.68 6.10 0.59
N VAL A 107 -5.69 6.94 0.76
CA VAL A 107 -5.61 8.16 1.57
C VAL A 107 -5.37 7.86 3.05
N LYS A 108 -6.05 6.86 3.61
CA LYS A 108 -5.86 6.47 5.02
C LYS A 108 -4.43 6.03 5.34
N CYS A 109 -3.63 5.62 4.35
CA CYS A 109 -2.25 5.21 4.58
C CYS A 109 -1.37 6.36 5.08
N PHE A 110 -1.58 7.58 4.59
CA PHE A 110 -0.73 8.74 4.92
C PHE A 110 -1.44 9.80 5.78
N ILE A 111 -2.74 9.65 6.03
CA ILE A 111 -3.47 10.46 7.03
C ILE A 111 -3.39 9.86 8.42
N LEU A 112 -3.52 8.52 8.54
CA LEU A 112 -3.58 7.86 9.84
C LEU A 112 -2.21 7.41 10.35
N ALA A 113 -1.21 7.36 9.48
CA ALA A 113 0.14 6.93 9.80
C ALA A 113 1.17 7.65 8.92
N ASP A 114 2.40 7.73 9.42
CA ASP A 114 3.56 8.21 8.68
C ASP A 114 4.57 7.06 8.52
N ASP A 115 4.16 6.01 7.79
CA ASP A 115 5.03 4.86 7.53
C ASP A 115 5.95 5.16 6.34
N ASP A 116 7.25 5.10 6.58
CA ASP A 116 8.32 5.40 5.63
C ASP A 116 8.32 4.55 4.34
N VAL A 117 7.62 3.41 4.33
CA VAL A 117 7.52 2.51 3.17
C VAL A 117 6.19 2.67 2.47
N TYR A 118 5.08 2.60 3.20
CA TYR A 118 3.74 2.53 2.61
C TYR A 118 3.09 3.89 2.42
N SER A 119 3.40 4.90 3.23
CA SER A 119 2.86 6.25 3.02
C SER A 119 3.28 6.85 1.66
N PRO A 120 4.56 6.88 1.26
CA PRO A 120 4.93 7.39 -0.07
C PRO A 120 4.36 6.54 -1.22
N ARG A 121 4.30 5.21 -1.06
CA ARG A 121 3.67 4.31 -2.04
C ARG A 121 2.18 4.61 -2.21
N ALA A 122 1.48 4.89 -1.12
CA ALA A 122 0.06 5.17 -1.12
C ALA A 122 -0.27 6.58 -1.63
N MET A 123 0.58 7.58 -1.37
CA MET A 123 0.44 8.91 -1.97
C MET A 123 0.58 8.85 -3.49
N LEU A 124 1.58 8.12 -4.00
CA LEU A 124 1.74 7.90 -5.44
C LEU A 124 0.52 7.19 -6.06
N LEU A 125 -0.01 6.17 -5.37
CA LEU A 125 -1.22 5.48 -5.78
C LEU A 125 -2.44 6.42 -5.75
N ALA A 126 -2.59 7.25 -4.73
CA ALA A 126 -3.65 8.23 -4.60
C ALA A 126 -3.59 9.27 -5.73
N THR A 127 -2.40 9.76 -6.12
CA THR A 127 -2.23 10.63 -7.29
C THR A 127 -2.80 9.98 -8.56
N ARG A 128 -2.49 8.71 -8.81
CA ARG A 128 -3.03 7.97 -9.97
C ARG A 128 -4.55 7.79 -9.88
N ILE A 129 -5.07 7.48 -8.70
CA ILE A 129 -6.51 7.34 -8.48
C ILE A 129 -7.23 8.68 -8.69
N PHE A 130 -6.69 9.80 -8.19
CA PHE A 130 -7.27 11.12 -8.42
C PHE A 130 -7.29 11.48 -9.91
N LEU A 131 -6.25 11.15 -10.67
CA LEU A 131 -6.25 11.34 -12.12
C LEU A 131 -7.33 10.51 -12.82
N ALA A 132 -7.49 9.24 -12.43
CA ALA A 132 -8.55 8.37 -12.96
C ALA A 132 -9.97 8.85 -12.62
N LEU A 133 -10.12 9.65 -11.56
CA LEU A 133 -11.37 10.30 -11.17
C LEU A 133 -11.52 11.72 -11.72
N GLU A 134 -10.64 12.14 -12.64
CA GLU A 134 -10.59 13.50 -13.21
C GLU A 134 -10.39 14.62 -12.15
N ARG A 135 -9.92 14.25 -10.95
CA ARG A 135 -9.65 15.15 -9.81
C ARG A 135 -8.23 15.69 -9.87
N ARG A 136 -7.89 16.41 -10.95
CA ARG A 136 -6.52 16.86 -11.23
C ARG A 136 -5.89 17.71 -10.13
N ARG A 137 -6.66 18.62 -9.51
CA ARG A 137 -6.16 19.47 -8.41
C ARG A 137 -5.72 18.65 -7.20
N ASP A 138 -6.48 17.62 -6.85
CA ASP A 138 -6.15 16.74 -5.73
C ASP A 138 -4.93 15.86 -6.06
N ALA A 139 -4.80 15.43 -7.31
CA ALA A 139 -3.62 14.72 -7.79
C ALA A 139 -2.35 15.57 -7.66
N LEU A 140 -2.39 16.84 -8.08
CA LEU A 140 -1.28 17.80 -7.94
C LEU A 140 -0.93 18.05 -6.48
N ALA A 141 -1.94 18.35 -5.64
CA ALA A 141 -1.73 18.58 -4.21
C ALA A 141 -1.06 17.37 -3.54
N THR A 142 -1.54 16.17 -3.83
CA THR A 142 -0.98 14.92 -3.29
C THR A 142 0.46 14.69 -3.78
N TRP A 143 0.75 14.98 -5.05
CA TRP A 143 2.09 14.87 -5.61
C TRP A 143 3.07 15.85 -4.95
N HIS A 144 2.67 17.11 -4.76
CA HIS A 144 3.51 18.11 -4.09
C HIS A 144 3.77 17.77 -2.63
N GLU A 145 2.75 17.23 -1.94
CA GLU A 145 2.93 16.75 -0.57
C GLU A 145 3.91 15.56 -0.53
N LEU A 146 3.82 14.61 -1.47
CA LEU A 146 4.78 13.51 -1.62
C LEU A 146 6.20 14.04 -1.86
N ALA A 147 6.37 15.03 -2.75
CA ALA A 147 7.66 15.65 -3.04
C ALA A 147 8.26 16.40 -1.83
N THR A 148 7.40 16.97 -0.98
CA THR A 148 7.81 17.68 0.23
C THR A 148 8.22 16.70 1.34
N LYS A 149 7.38 15.68 1.61
CA LYS A 149 7.59 14.72 2.72
C LYS A 149 8.64 13.66 2.39
N TYR A 150 8.68 13.17 1.15
CA TYR A 150 9.56 12.08 0.72
C TYR A 150 10.30 12.43 -0.59
N PRO A 151 11.20 13.43 -0.56
CA PRO A 151 11.81 13.99 -1.77
C PRO A 151 12.57 12.96 -2.62
N SER A 152 13.32 12.04 -1.99
CA SER A 152 14.02 10.98 -2.71
C SER A 152 13.07 10.02 -3.42
N TRP A 153 11.92 9.73 -2.82
CA TRP A 153 10.88 8.91 -3.41
C TRP A 153 10.25 9.60 -4.61
N ALA A 154 9.84 10.86 -4.44
CA ALA A 154 9.26 11.65 -5.52
C ALA A 154 10.22 11.80 -6.71
N ALA A 155 11.50 12.07 -6.44
CA ALA A 155 12.53 12.16 -7.47
C ALA A 155 12.64 10.86 -8.30
N ALA A 156 12.61 9.69 -7.64
CA ALA A 156 12.66 8.40 -8.32
C ALA A 156 11.42 8.12 -9.18
N GLN A 157 10.26 8.71 -8.87
CA GLN A 157 9.02 8.52 -9.62
C GLN A 157 8.77 9.61 -10.69
N ARG A 158 9.54 10.70 -10.68
CA ARG A 158 9.31 11.89 -11.52
C ARG A 158 9.34 11.63 -13.02
N SER A 159 10.02 10.56 -13.45
CA SER A 159 10.13 10.18 -14.86
C SER A 159 8.90 9.46 -15.41
N GLN A 160 7.94 9.07 -14.57
CA GLN A 160 6.70 8.40 -15.00
C GLN A 160 5.82 9.35 -15.82
N ASP A 161 5.21 8.83 -16.89
CA ASP A 161 4.55 9.67 -17.88
C ASP A 161 3.36 10.45 -17.30
N TYR A 162 2.52 9.82 -16.48
CA TYR A 162 1.41 10.52 -15.82
C TYR A 162 1.88 11.63 -14.87
N VAL A 163 3.10 11.52 -14.30
CA VAL A 163 3.67 12.58 -13.46
C VAL A 163 4.14 13.74 -14.31
N LYS A 164 4.82 13.46 -15.43
CA LYS A 164 5.24 14.51 -16.38
C LYS A 164 4.03 15.27 -16.93
N GLU A 165 2.98 14.56 -17.32
CA GLU A 165 1.74 15.16 -17.81
C GLU A 165 1.02 15.98 -16.74
N LEU A 166 1.00 15.48 -15.50
CA LEU A 166 0.43 16.18 -14.36
C LEU A 166 1.15 17.52 -14.14
N LEU A 167 2.48 17.52 -14.14
CA LEU A 167 3.28 18.73 -13.92
C LEU A 167 3.25 19.70 -15.10
N ALA A 168 3.34 19.21 -16.35
CA ALA A 168 3.32 20.07 -17.54
C ALA A 168 2.03 20.90 -17.67
N SER A 169 0.91 20.36 -17.18
CA SER A 169 -0.35 21.11 -17.16
C SER A 169 -0.41 22.21 -16.12
N GLU A 170 0.31 22.05 -15.00
CA GLU A 170 0.36 23.06 -13.94
C GLU A 170 1.08 24.29 -14.46
N ASP A 171 2.23 24.09 -15.11
CA ASP A 171 3.01 25.16 -15.75
C ASP A 171 2.18 25.96 -16.78
N GLN A 172 1.29 25.29 -17.52
CA GLN A 172 0.39 25.94 -18.48
C GLN A 172 -0.74 26.72 -17.79
N GLU A 173 -1.30 26.21 -16.69
CA GLU A 173 -2.32 26.93 -15.92
C GLU A 173 -1.75 28.16 -15.21
N GLU A 174 -0.52 28.08 -14.70
CA GLU A 174 0.16 29.22 -14.08
C GLU A 174 0.50 30.30 -15.11
N SER A 175 1.00 29.90 -16.29
CA SER A 175 1.30 30.83 -17.38
C SER A 175 0.05 31.59 -17.86
N LYS A 176 -1.11 30.94 -17.88
CA LYS A 176 -2.39 31.57 -18.25
C LYS A 176 -2.97 32.51 -17.20
N LYS A 177 -2.61 32.36 -15.92
CA LYS A 177 -3.06 33.25 -14.83
C LYS A 177 -2.22 34.52 -14.72
N GLN A 178 -1.05 34.56 -15.36
CA GLN A 178 -0.12 35.69 -15.36
C GLN A 178 -0.28 36.62 -16.59
N HIS A 179 -1.28 36.39 -17.44
CA HIS A 179 -1.64 37.22 -18.60
C HIS A 179 -3.11 37.63 -18.52
#